data_AF-A0A5K1CM03-F1
#
_entry.id   AF-A0A5K1CM03-F1
#
_cell.length_a   1.000
_cell.length_b   1.000
_cell.length_c   1.000
_cell.angle_alpha   90.00
_cell.angle_beta   90.00
_cell.angle_gamma   90.00
#
_symmetry.space_group_name_H-M   'P 1'
#
loop_
_entity.id
_entity.type
_entity.pdbx_description
1 polymer ?
#
loop_
_entity_poly.entity_id
_entity_poly.type
_entity_poly.pdbx_seq_one_letter_code
_entity_poly.pdbx_strand_id
1 'polypeptide(L)' 'IATFIAVYANWGFARIKGMGWGWAGVIWLYSVIFYIPLDILKFAVRYGLSGKAWDSLLENK' A
#
# COMPACT_ATOMS: atom_id res chain seq x y z
N ILE A 1 -3.15 -11.69 -8.13
CA ILE A 1 -2.14 -12.61 -8.73
C ILE A 1 -1.05 -12.95 -7.71
N ALA A 2 -0.33 -11.97 -7.15
CA ALA A 2 0.73 -12.20 -6.16
C ALA A 2 0.30 -13.06 -4.95
N THR A 3 -0.88 -12.84 -4.40
CA THR A 3 -1.40 -13.61 -3.25
C THR A 3 -1.59 -15.10 -3.58
N PHE A 4 -2.05 -15.42 -4.79
CA PHE A 4 -2.19 -16.81 -5.23
C PHE A 4 -0.84 -17.51 -5.39
N ILE A 5 0.17 -16.79 -5.89
CA ILE A 5 1.54 -17.29 -5.96
C ILE A 5 2.08 -17.52 -4.54
N ALA A 6 1.88 -16.59 -3.60
CA ALA A 6 2.34 -16.76 -2.22
C ALA A 6 1.67 -17.93 -1.48
N VAL A 7 0.40 -18.23 -1.80
CA VAL A 7 -0.36 -19.31 -1.18
C VAL A 7 0.00 -20.67 -1.77
N TYR A 8 0.16 -20.77 -3.09
CA TYR A 8 0.26 -22.05 -3.80
C TYR A 8 1.64 -22.37 -4.40
N ALA A 9 2.52 -21.38 -4.54
CA ALA A 9 3.83 -21.63 -5.14
C ALA A 9 4.68 -22.51 -4.21
N ASN A 10 5.10 -23.65 -4.75
CA ASN A 10 6.07 -24.53 -4.13
C ASN A 10 7.21 -24.74 -5.12
N TRP A 11 8.30 -24.02 -4.91
CA TRP A 11 9.48 -24.08 -5.76
C TRP A 11 10.64 -24.67 -4.97
N GLY A 12 10.91 -25.95 -5.21
CA GLY A 12 12.01 -26.68 -4.58
C GLY A 12 13.39 -26.10 -4.89
N PHE A 13 13.56 -25.49 -6.08
CA PHE A 13 14.79 -24.78 -6.45
C PHE A 13 15.07 -23.55 -5.59
N ALA A 14 14.02 -22.78 -5.26
CA ALA A 14 14.13 -21.57 -4.44
C ALA A 14 13.95 -21.83 -2.93
N ARG A 15 13.71 -23.09 -2.52
CA ARG A 15 13.29 -23.47 -1.15
C ARG A 15 12.06 -22.72 -0.65
N ILE A 16 11.16 -22.29 -1.54
CA ILE A 16 9.92 -21.58 -1.19
C ILE A 16 8.78 -22.60 -1.15
N LYS A 17 8.05 -22.62 -0.03
CA LYS A 17 6.81 -23.38 0.13
C LYS A 17 5.65 -22.41 0.32
N GLY A 18 4.49 -22.77 -0.21
CA GLY A 18 3.26 -21.99 -0.05
C GLY A 18 2.92 -21.79 1.42
N MET A 19 2.60 -20.55 1.79
CA MET A 19 2.33 -20.15 3.18
C MET A 19 0.89 -20.46 3.63
N GLY A 20 0.03 -20.85 2.68
CA GLY A 20 -1.39 -21.12 2.91
C GLY A 20 -2.24 -19.85 3.07
N TRP A 21 -3.57 -20.04 3.04
CA TRP A 21 -4.53 -18.93 3.08
C TRP A 21 -4.61 -18.21 4.43
N GLY A 22 -4.38 -18.92 5.54
CA GLY A 22 -4.41 -18.32 6.88
C GLY A 22 -3.39 -17.19 7.05
N TRP A 23 -2.16 -17.42 6.62
CA TRP A 23 -1.11 -16.39 6.65
C TRP A 23 -1.30 -15.32 5.57
N ALA A 24 -1.84 -15.67 4.41
CA ALA A 24 -2.14 -14.69 3.36
C ALA A 24 -3.13 -13.62 3.83
N GLY A 25 -4.11 -13.98 4.66
CA GLY A 25 -5.04 -13.02 5.28
C GLY A 25 -4.35 -12.02 6.21
N VAL A 26 -3.37 -12.48 7.01
CA VAL A 26 -2.60 -11.62 7.92
C VAL A 26 -1.76 -10.60 7.13
N ILE A 27 -1.07 -11.06 6.08
CA ILE A 27 -0.27 -10.19 5.20
C ILE A 27 -1.16 -9.17 4.49
N TRP A 28 -2.36 -9.59 4.08
CA TRP A 28 -3.31 -8.69 3.45
C TRP A 28 -3.80 -7.60 4.41
N LEU A 29 -4.15 -7.96 5.65
CA LEU A 29 -4.55 -7.00 6.68
C LEU A 29 -3.42 -6.01 7.00
N TYR A 30 -2.20 -6.51 7.17
CA TYR A 30 -1.01 -5.66 7.37
C TYR A 30 -0.84 -4.67 6.22
N SER A 31 -0.98 -5.14 4.98
CA SER A 31 -0.89 -4.31 3.79
C SER A 31 -1.93 -3.19 3.81
N VAL A 32 -3.20 -3.49 4.09
CA VAL A 32 -4.27 -2.48 4.17
C VAL A 32 -3.97 -1.42 5.22
N ILE A 33 -3.56 -1.83 6.43
CA ILE A 33 -3.25 -0.91 7.53
C ILE A 33 -2.08 0.02 7.16
N PHE A 34 -1.07 -0.48 6.45
CA PHE A 34 0.11 0.31 6.11
C PHE A 34 -0.08 1.18 4.86
N TYR A 35 -0.88 0.74 3.88
CA TYR A 35 -1.10 1.49 2.64
C TYR A 35 -2.08 2.65 2.81
N ILE A 36 -3.12 2.52 3.65
CA ILE A 36 -4.10 3.61 3.85
C ILE A 36 -3.45 4.93 4.31
N PRO A 37 -2.61 4.95 5.38
CA PRO A 37 -1.94 6.17 5.82
C PRO A 37 -0.97 6.72 4.76
N LEU A 38 -0.30 5.83 4.02
CA LEU A 38 0.67 6.20 3.01
C LEU A 38 0.00 6.91 1.82
N ASP A 39 -1.21 6.51 1.47
CA ASP A 39 -1.99 7.15 0.41
C ASP A 39 -2.49 8.54 0.83
N ILE A 40 -2.93 8.70 2.08
CA ILE A 40 -3.26 10.01 2.65
C ILE A 40 -2.05 10.95 2.59
N LEU A 41 -0.86 10.45 2.96
CA LEU A 41 0.38 11.23 2.91
C LEU A 41 0.75 11.63 1.48
N LYS A 42 0.59 10.74 0.49
CA LYS A 42 0.81 11.07 -0.93
C LYS A 42 -0.13 12.18 -1.40
N PHE A 43 -1.40 12.14 -1.02
CA PHE A 43 -2.35 13.20 -1.35
C PHE A 43 -2.00 14.52 -0.66
N ALA A 44 -1.62 14.48 0.63
CA ALA A 44 -1.21 15.66 1.38
C ALA A 44 0.01 16.36 0.75
N VAL A 45 1.04 15.58 0.38
CA VAL A 45 2.24 16.10 -0.29
C VAL A 45 1.90 16.68 -1.66
N ARG A 46 1.08 15.99 -2.46
CA ARG A 46 0.62 16.50 -3.76
C ARG A 46 -0.20 17.78 -3.62
N TYR A 47 -1.06 17.88 -2.61
CA TYR A 47 -1.86 19.07 -2.33
C TYR A 47 -0.98 20.26 -1.93
N GLY A 48 0.01 20.03 -1.06
CA GLY A 48 0.97 21.06 -0.66
C GLY A 48 1.85 21.56 -1.81
N LEU A 49 2.29 20.66 -2.70
CA LEU A 49 3.14 20.99 -3.85
C LEU A 49 2.38 21.51 -5.08
N SER A 50 1.08 21.22 -5.22
CA SER A 50 0.27 21.62 -6.39
C SER A 50 -0.07 23.12 -6.42
N GLY A 51 0.41 23.94 -5.49
CA GLY A 51 0.13 25.39 -5.45
C GLY A 51 -1.29 25.76 -5.01
N LYS A 52 -2.27 24.86 -5.13
CA LYS A 52 -3.67 25.09 -4.71
C LYS A 52 -3.82 25.43 -3.23
N ALA A 53 -2.95 24.91 -2.38
CA ALA A 53 -2.88 25.30 -0.97
C ALA A 53 -2.42 26.76 -0.79
N TRP A 54 -1.52 27.24 -1.65
CA TRP A 54 -1.04 28.63 -1.67
C TRP A 54 -2.06 29.58 -2.30
N ASP A 55 -2.71 29.18 -3.40
CA ASP A 55 -3.78 29.97 -4.04
C ASP A 55 -4.94 30.19 -3.06
N SER A 56 -5.37 29.15 -2.33
CA SER A 56 -6.45 29.27 -1.35
C SER A 56 -6.10 30.13 -0.12
N LEU A 57 -4.81 30.27 0.21
CA LEU A 57 -4.31 31.10 1.31
C LEU A 57 -4.02 32.55 0.87
N LEU A 58 -3.61 32.76 -0.38
CA LEU A 58 -3.37 34.08 -0.95
C LEU A 58 -4.65 34.76 -1.45
N GLU A 59 -5.65 33.99 -1.87
CA GLU A 59 -6.95 34.49 -2.34
C GLU A 59 -7.93 34.80 -1.18
N ASN A 60 -7.62 34.36 0.05
CA ASN A 60 -8.32 34.77 1.28
C ASN A 60 -7.78 36.08 1.89
N LYS A 61 -7.16 36.96 1.08
CA LYS A 61 -6.71 38.28 1.54
C LYS A 61 -7.48 39.41 0.86
#